data_AF-A0A0D8LAP6-F1
#
_entry.id   AF-A0A0D8LAP6-F1
#
_cell.length_a   1.000
_cell.length_b   1.000
_cell.length_c   1.000
_cell.angle_alpha   90.00
_cell.angle_beta   90.00
_cell.angle_gamma   90.00
#
_symmetry.space_group_name_H-M   'P 1'
#
loop_
_entity.id
_entity.type
_entity.pdbx_description
1 polymer ?
#
loop_
_entity_poly.entity_id
_entity_poly.type
_entity_poly.pdbx_seq_one_letter_code
_entity_poly.pdbx_strand_id
1 'polypeptide(L)' 'CVESGLCVAMMPAHRADPLIEKGRLAALKIEQPLPDSPCCITWVDKDTSPALSWLLDYLGDSSTLNAEWLR' A
#
# COMPACT_ATOMS: atom_id res chain seq x y z
N CYS A 1 18.88 -6.21 -5.96
CA CYS A 1 18.84 -6.01 -7.43
C CYS A 1 18.51 -4.58 -7.79
N VAL A 2 17.29 -4.08 -7.49
CA VAL A 2 16.88 -2.70 -7.82
C VAL A 2 17.78 -1.67 -7.13
N GLU A 3 17.92 -1.75 -5.81
CA GLU A 3 18.78 -0.84 -5.02
C GLU A 3 20.28 -0.96 -5.35
N SER A 4 20.68 -2.09 -5.93
CA SER A 4 22.05 -2.32 -6.39
C SER A 4 22.29 -1.75 -7.80
N GLY A 5 21.29 -1.09 -8.41
CA GLY A 5 21.36 -0.53 -9.76
C GLY A 5 21.35 -1.56 -10.89
N LEU A 6 20.96 -2.81 -10.62
CA LEU A 6 21.06 -3.91 -11.59
C LEU A 6 19.81 -4.08 -12.46
N CYS A 7 18.68 -3.46 -12.09
CA CYS A 7 17.42 -3.56 -12.84
C CYS A 7 16.45 -2.42 -12.52
N VAL A 8 15.38 -2.35 -13.32
CA VAL A 8 14.18 -1.55 -13.07
C VAL A 8 13.05 -2.49 -12.62
N ALA A 9 12.19 -2.05 -11.71
CA ALA A 9 11.04 -2.82 -11.24
C ALA A 9 9.82 -1.94 -11.02
N MET A 10 8.64 -2.52 -11.19
CA MET A 10 7.37 -1.96 -10.74
C MET A 10 7.13 -2.38 -9.29
N MET A 11 6.80 -1.45 -8.41
CA MET A 11 6.51 -1.73 -7.00
C MET A 11 5.46 -0.76 -6.45
N PRO A 12 4.76 -1.11 -5.36
CA PRO A 12 3.79 -0.20 -4.73
C PRO A 12 4.46 1.08 -4.22
N ALA A 13 3.80 2.23 -4.39
CA ALA A 13 4.31 3.54 -3.99
C ALA A 13 4.76 3.57 -2.52
N HIS A 14 3.92 3.11 -1.59
CA HIS A 14 4.24 3.06 -0.16
C HIS A 14 5.52 2.27 0.20
N ARG A 15 5.99 1.35 -0.65
CA ARG A 15 7.29 0.69 -0.46
C ARG A 15 8.45 1.42 -1.12
N ALA A 16 8.19 2.12 -2.22
CA ALA A 16 9.19 2.88 -2.95
C ALA A 16 9.52 4.21 -2.26
N ASP A 17 8.49 4.92 -1.78
CA ASP A 17 8.61 6.29 -1.27
C ASP A 17 9.67 6.42 -0.17
N PRO A 18 9.72 5.55 0.86
CA PRO A 18 10.76 5.65 1.90
C PRO A 18 12.18 5.42 1.40
N LEU A 19 12.34 4.68 0.28
CA LEU A 19 13.63 4.43 -0.34
C LEU A 19 14.04 5.59 -1.27
N ILE A 20 13.07 6.20 -1.95
CA ILE A 20 13.26 7.39 -2.78
C ILE A 20 13.63 8.59 -1.90
N GLU A 21 12.94 8.80 -0.78
CA GLU A 21 13.27 9.84 0.21
C GLU A 21 14.69 9.71 0.76
N LYS A 22 15.18 8.47 0.90
CA LYS A 22 16.55 8.16 1.32
C LYS A 22 17.58 8.23 0.18
N GLY A 23 17.15 8.56 -1.04
CA GLY A 23 18.00 8.60 -2.23
C GLY A 23 18.51 7.23 -2.69
N ARG A 24 17.91 6.13 -2.21
CA ARG A 24 18.30 4.75 -2.55
C ARG A 24 17.67 4.27 -3.85
N LEU A 25 16.53 4.86 -4.24
CA LEU A 25 15.81 4.59 -5.48
C LEU A 25 15.42 5.90 -6.17
N ALA A 26 15.09 5.82 -7.45
CA ALA A 26 14.53 6.92 -8.23
C ALA A 26 13.26 6.46 -8.96
N ALA A 27 12.25 7.31 -8.99
CA ALA A 27 11.01 7.04 -9.72
C ALA A 27 11.20 7.29 -11.22
N LEU A 28 10.69 6.37 -12.05
CA LEU A 28 10.61 6.53 -13.49
C LEU A 28 9.17 6.81 -13.89
N LYS A 29 8.96 7.86 -14.69
CA LYS A 29 7.64 8.19 -15.24
C LYS A 29 7.41 7.38 -16.51
N ILE A 30 6.36 6.58 -16.52
CA ILE A 30 5.88 5.89 -17.73
C ILE A 30 4.91 6.80 -18.47
N GLU A 31 4.88 6.73 -19.81
CA GLU A 31 4.02 7.57 -20.65
C GLU A 31 2.53 7.35 -20.36
N GLN A 32 2.16 6.11 -20.04
CA GLN A 32 0.80 5.71 -19.71
C GLN A 32 0.73 5.25 -18.25
N PRO A 33 0.23 6.09 -17.34
CA PRO A 33 0.08 5.71 -15.93
C PRO A 33 -0.82 4.49 -15.78
N LEU A 34 -0.44 3.59 -14.87
CA LEU A 34 -1.30 2.49 -14.46
C LEU A 34 -2.33 2.99 -13.43
N PRO A 35 -3.54 2.41 -13.39
CA PRO A 35 -4.50 2.73 -12.35
C PRO A 35 -4.01 2.28 -10.97
N ASP A 36 -4.49 2.94 -9.94
CA ASP A 36 -4.23 2.53 -8.56
C ASP A 36 -4.78 1.11 -8.29
N SER A 37 -3.99 0.31 -7.58
CA SER A 37 -4.41 -1.03 -7.17
C SER A 37 -5.25 -0.96 -5.90
N PRO A 38 -6.42 -1.62 -5.84
CA PRO A 38 -7.23 -1.62 -4.62
C PRO A 38 -6.52 -2.36 -3.48
N CYS A 39 -6.51 -1.78 -2.28
CA CYS A 39 -6.08 -2.42 -1.05
C CYS A 39 -7.29 -2.59 -0.12
N CYS A 40 -7.65 -3.85 0.16
CA CYS A 40 -8.88 -4.18 0.86
C CYS A 40 -8.63 -5.18 1.99
N ILE A 41 -9.44 -5.11 3.03
CA ILE A 41 -9.53 -6.13 4.08
C ILE A 41 -10.71 -7.04 3.78
N THR A 42 -10.53 -8.34 4.03
CA THR A 42 -11.58 -9.35 3.93
C THR A 42 -11.65 -10.15 5.23
N TRP A 43 -12.83 -10.63 5.57
CA TRP A 43 -13.09 -11.44 6.76
C TRP A 43 -14.23 -12.43 6.52
N VAL A 44 -14.42 -13.37 7.44
CA VAL A 44 -15.51 -14.36 7.39
C VAL A 44 -16.72 -13.79 8.14
N ASP A 45 -17.84 -13.67 7.44
CA ASP A 45 -19.08 -13.04 7.94
C ASP A 45 -19.74 -13.80 9.11
N LYS A 46 -19.41 -15.07 9.30
CA LYS A 46 -20.04 -15.94 10.31
C LYS A 46 -19.43 -15.84 11.71
N ASP A 47 -18.29 -15.17 11.88
CA ASP A 47 -17.56 -15.07 13.15
C ASP A 47 -17.13 -13.61 13.43
N THR A 48 -18.08 -12.68 13.30
CA THR A 48 -17.84 -11.27 13.59
C THR A 48 -17.74 -11.04 15.09
N SER A 49 -16.53 -11.19 15.62
CA SER A 49 -16.25 -10.87 17.02
C SER A 49 -16.39 -9.37 17.31
N PRO A 50 -16.68 -8.96 18.55
CA PRO A 50 -16.72 -7.53 18.93
C PRO A 50 -15.41 -6.79 18.60
N ALA A 51 -14.27 -7.48 18.67
CA ALA A 51 -12.97 -6.92 18.31
C ALA A 51 -12.85 -6.64 16.80
N LEU A 52 -13.38 -7.54 15.96
CA LEU A 52 -13.41 -7.33 14.51
C LEU A 52 -14.35 -6.19 14.14
N SER A 53 -15.54 -6.10 14.74
CA SER A 53 -16.44 -4.97 14.53
C SER A 53 -15.76 -3.64 14.89
N TRP A 54 -15.12 -3.58 16.07
CA TRP A 54 -14.36 -2.40 16.47
C TRP A 54 -13.25 -2.05 15.47
N LEU A 55 -12.53 -3.05 14.97
CA LEU A 55 -11.46 -2.81 13.98
C LEU A 55 -12.02 -2.24 12.67
N LEU A 56 -13.13 -2.79 12.17
CA LEU A 56 -13.76 -2.31 10.95
C LEU A 56 -14.29 -0.87 11.12
N ASP A 57 -14.89 -0.57 12.29
CA ASP A 57 -15.33 0.79 12.63
C ASP A 57 -14.15 1.76 12.76
N TYR A 58 -13.03 1.31 13.34
CA TYR A 58 -11.79 2.10 13.47
C TYR A 58 -11.18 2.42 12.11
N LEU A 59 -11.10 1.42 11.22
CA LEU A 59 -10.54 1.59 9.88
C LEU A 59 -11.44 2.43 8.98
N GLY A 60 -12.75 2.43 9.23
CA GLY A 60 -13.70 3.37 8.64
C GLY A 60 -13.70 3.36 7.12
N ASP A 61 -13.30 4.47 6.52
CA ASP A 61 -13.26 4.65 5.07
C ASP A 61 -11.94 4.19 4.43
N SER A 62 -11.95 4.05 3.10
CA SER A 62 -10.76 3.65 2.36
C SER A 62 -9.56 4.58 2.56
N SER A 63 -9.77 5.88 2.82
CA SER A 63 -8.68 6.82 3.04
C SER A 63 -7.95 6.49 4.34
N THR A 64 -8.70 6.32 5.42
CA THR A 64 -8.22 5.99 6.76
C THR A 64 -7.58 4.60 6.76
N LEU A 65 -8.22 3.62 6.14
CA LEU A 65 -7.67 2.27 5.96
C LEU A 65 -6.30 2.29 5.26
N ASN A 66 -6.18 2.96 4.11
CA ASN A 66 -4.92 3.01 3.38
C ASN A 66 -3.83 3.76 4.18
N ALA A 67 -4.17 4.85 4.86
CA ALA A 67 -3.22 5.62 5.65
C ALA A 67 -2.69 4.85 6.87
N GLU A 68 -3.55 4.11 7.57
CA GLU A 68 -3.15 3.34 8.76
C GLU A 68 -2.38 2.07 8.38
N TRP A 69 -2.73 1.44 7.25
CA TRP A 69 -2.23 0.12 6.90
C TRP A 69 -1.05 0.13 5.91
N LEU A 70 -0.94 1.15 5.05
CA LEU A 70 0.09 1.27 4.01
C LEU A 70 1.17 2.29 4.36
N ARG A 71 1.37 2.59 5.64
CA ARG A 71 2.52 3.37 6.10
C ARG A 71 3.86 2.67 5.82
#